data_AF-A0A4Q6CIA9-F1
#
_entry.id   AF-A0A4Q6CIA9-F1
#
_cell.length_a   1.000
_cell.length_b   1.000
_cell.length_c   1.000
_cell.angle_alpha   90.00
_cell.angle_beta   90.00
_cell.angle_gamma   90.00
#
_symmetry.space_group_name_H-M   'P 1'
#
loop_
_entity.id
_entity.type
_entity.pdbx_description
1 polymer ?
#
loop_
_entity_poly.entity_id
_entity_poly.type
_entity_poly.pdbx_seq_one_letter_code
_entity_poly.pdbx_strand_id
1 'polypeptide(L)'
;MSKIGPEAGLSKLIAPHTVEEFLTNMWPHEVLTVHGVGNTLSELTAIPILKTVDSLLNAWPKLVQVHLPDVADESSSIDATPKDAKKLFENRMALLFN
;
A
#
# COMPACT_ATOMS: atom_id res chain seq x y z
N MET A 1 7.87 -24.90 13.12
CA MET A 1 7.40 -24.42 11.81
C MET A 1 6.16 -23.56 12.07
N SER A 2 6.29 -22.23 12.05
CA SER A 2 5.15 -21.35 12.33
C SER A 2 4.25 -21.29 11.10
N LYS A 3 3.00 -21.75 11.24
CA LYS A 3 1.95 -21.55 10.24
C LYS A 3 1.56 -20.07 10.28
N ILE A 4 2.21 -19.23 9.48
CA ILE A 4 1.74 -17.87 9.27
C ILE A 4 0.58 -17.97 8.27
N GLY A 5 -0.62 -18.26 8.78
CA GLY A 5 -1.85 -18.14 8.00
C GLY A 5 -2.21 -16.65 7.79
N PRO A 6 -3.04 -16.33 6.78
CA PRO A 6 -3.48 -14.95 6.52
C PRO A 6 -4.13 -14.27 7.75
N GLU A 7 -4.68 -15.05 8.67
CA GLU A 7 -5.28 -14.62 9.94
C GLU A 7 -4.28 -13.89 10.88
N ALA A 8 -3.01 -14.27 10.86
CA ALA A 8 -2.00 -13.69 11.74
C ALA A 8 -1.60 -12.26 11.36
N GLY A 9 -1.71 -11.92 10.06
CA GLY A 9 -1.42 -10.58 9.56
C GLY A 9 -2.62 -9.64 9.72
N LEU A 10 -3.82 -10.10 9.36
CA LEU A 10 -5.02 -9.27 9.38
C LEU A 10 -5.39 -8.83 10.80
N SER A 11 -5.34 -9.74 11.78
CA SER A 11 -5.66 -9.46 13.19
C SER A 11 -4.87 -8.28 13.78
N LYS A 12 -3.61 -8.11 13.38
CA LYS A 12 -2.79 -6.95 13.75
C LYS A 12 -3.37 -5.66 13.16
N LEU A 13 -3.78 -5.66 11.89
CA LEU A 13 -4.25 -4.47 11.16
C LEU A 13 -5.63 -3.96 11.63
N ILE A 14 -6.48 -4.87 12.10
CA ILE A 14 -7.88 -4.56 12.44
C ILE A 14 -8.14 -4.43 13.94
N ALA A 15 -7.12 -4.65 14.79
CA ALA A 15 -7.26 -4.48 16.24
C ALA A 15 -7.83 -3.10 16.58
N PRO A 16 -8.79 -2.98 17.53
CA PRO A 16 -9.17 -4.01 18.52
C PRO A 16 -10.23 -5.03 18.04
N HIS A 17 -10.70 -4.96 16.79
CA HIS A 17 -11.68 -5.91 16.28
C HIS A 17 -11.08 -7.29 16.05
N THR A 18 -11.90 -8.32 16.19
CA THR A 18 -11.49 -9.68 15.83
C THR A 18 -11.66 -9.92 14.33
N VAL A 19 -10.89 -10.86 13.78
CA VAL A 19 -11.04 -11.27 12.36
C VAL A 19 -12.44 -11.82 12.10
N GLU A 20 -12.98 -12.58 13.05
CA GLU A 20 -14.34 -13.14 12.96
C GLU A 20 -15.40 -12.04 12.91
N GLU A 21 -15.36 -11.08 13.83
CA GLU A 21 -16.28 -9.94 13.84
C GLU A 21 -16.21 -9.13 12.54
N PHE A 22 -14.99 -8.85 12.07
CA PHE A 22 -14.79 -8.11 10.81
C PHE A 22 -15.38 -8.86 9.61
N LEU A 23 -15.11 -10.16 9.47
CA LEU A 23 -15.55 -10.94 8.32
C LEU A 23 -17.06 -11.26 8.33
N THR A 24 -17.68 -11.35 9.50
CA THR A 24 -19.08 -11.75 9.63
C THR A 24 -20.03 -10.56 9.63
N ASN A 25 -19.64 -9.44 10.24
CA ASN A 25 -20.55 -8.34 10.54
C ASN A 25 -20.25 -7.06 9.76
N MET A 26 -19.00 -6.86 9.32
CA MET A 26 -18.58 -5.61 8.68
C MET A 26 -18.30 -5.82 7.18
N TRP A 27 -17.46 -6.79 6.84
CA TRP A 27 -17.10 -7.07 5.46
C TRP A 27 -18.23 -7.80 4.71
N PRO A 28 -18.53 -7.47 3.44
CA PRO A 28 -17.93 -6.43 2.60
C PRO A 28 -18.73 -5.10 2.61
N HIS A 29 -19.69 -4.95 3.52
CA HIS A 29 -20.72 -3.91 3.42
C HIS A 29 -20.37 -2.61 4.14
N GLU A 30 -19.47 -2.67 5.12
CA GLU A 30 -19.08 -1.54 5.96
C GLU A 30 -17.58 -1.23 5.84
N VAL A 31 -17.26 0.07 5.85
CA VAL A 31 -15.88 0.54 5.88
C VAL A 31 -15.38 0.53 7.32
N LEU A 32 -14.32 -0.24 7.58
CA LEU A 32 -13.61 -0.22 8.85
C LEU A 32 -12.45 0.79 8.81
N THR A 33 -12.43 1.73 9.75
CA THR A 33 -11.31 2.66 9.97
C THR A 33 -10.63 2.37 11.31
N VAL A 34 -9.33 2.10 11.30
CA VAL A 34 -8.53 1.83 12.50
C VAL A 34 -7.48 2.92 12.68
N HIS A 35 -7.48 3.57 13.85
CA HIS A 35 -6.52 4.60 14.22
C HIS A 35 -5.41 4.03 15.12
N GLY A 36 -4.24 4.68 15.15
CA GLY A 36 -3.19 4.35 16.12
C GLY A 36 -2.36 3.10 15.83
N VAL A 37 -2.31 2.64 14.57
CA VAL A 37 -1.61 1.42 14.12
C VAL A 37 -0.06 1.49 14.16
N GLY A 38 0.53 2.52 14.78
CA GLY A 38 1.95 2.85 14.65
C GLY A 38 2.89 1.73 15.08
N ASN A 39 2.64 1.09 16.22
CA ASN A 39 3.44 -0.07 16.66
C ASN A 39 3.06 -1.36 15.92
N THR A 40 1.86 -1.43 15.38
CA THR A 40 1.34 -2.64 14.75
C THR A 40 1.94 -2.88 13.36
N LEU A 41 2.34 -1.80 12.69
CA LEU A 41 3.02 -1.81 11.39
C LEU A 41 4.55 -1.76 11.50
N SER A 42 5.13 -1.90 12.69
CA SER A 42 6.58 -1.75 12.91
C SER A 42 7.40 -2.74 12.07
N GLU A 43 6.91 -3.98 11.94
CA GLU A 43 7.54 -5.03 11.13
C GLU A 43 7.52 -4.67 9.63
N LEU A 44 6.41 -4.12 9.14
CA LEU A 44 6.25 -3.73 7.74
C LEU A 44 7.08 -2.48 7.40
N THR A 45 7.06 -1.48 8.28
CA THR A 45 7.83 -0.23 8.14
C THR A 45 9.34 -0.44 8.34
N ALA A 46 9.76 -1.56 8.95
CA ALA A 46 11.17 -1.93 9.04
C ALA A 46 11.75 -2.44 7.72
N ILE A 47 10.92 -2.86 6.76
CA ILE A 47 11.37 -3.38 5.45
C ILE A 47 12.10 -2.27 4.68
N PRO A 48 13.40 -2.44 4.32
CA PRO A 48 14.19 -1.36 3.72
C PRO A 48 13.59 -0.74 2.47
N ILE A 49 12.99 -1.55 1.59
CA ILE A 49 12.39 -1.06 0.33
C ILE A 49 11.13 -0.21 0.55
N LEU A 50 10.45 -0.35 1.70
CA LEU A 50 9.23 0.40 2.01
C LEU A 50 9.49 1.70 2.79
N LYS A 51 10.75 2.00 3.13
CA LYS A 51 11.10 3.18 3.94
C LYS A 51 10.87 4.49 3.21
N THR A 52 11.12 4.52 1.90
CA THR A 52 10.99 5.72 1.08
C THR A 52 10.57 5.33 -0.33
N VAL A 53 9.94 6.26 -1.05
CA VAL A 53 9.61 6.10 -2.47
C VAL A 53 10.89 5.85 -3.29
N ASP A 54 12.00 6.51 -2.94
CA ASP A 54 13.30 6.28 -3.57
C ASP A 54 13.81 4.85 -3.36
N SER A 55 13.72 4.33 -2.14
CA SER A 55 14.10 2.95 -1.84
C SER A 55 13.25 1.94 -2.62
N LEU A 56 11.95 2.22 -2.78
CA LEU A 56 11.04 1.38 -3.54
C LEU A 56 11.38 1.42 -5.03
N LEU A 57 11.53 2.61 -5.62
CA LEU A 57 11.86 2.78 -7.04
C LEU A 57 13.22 2.17 -7.42
N ASN A 58 14.21 2.22 -6.53
CA ASN A 58 15.52 1.60 -6.78
C ASN A 58 15.47 0.07 -6.81
N ALA A 59 14.50 -0.54 -6.12
CA ALA A 59 14.35 -1.99 -6.03
C ALA A 59 13.23 -2.54 -6.94
N TRP A 60 12.38 -1.68 -7.51
CA TRP A 60 11.21 -2.11 -8.26
C TRP A 60 11.59 -2.67 -9.63
N PRO A 61 11.23 -3.91 -9.97
CA PRO A 61 11.70 -4.57 -11.18
C PRO A 61 10.84 -4.28 -12.42
N LYS A 62 9.66 -3.69 -12.26
CA LYS A 62 8.67 -3.49 -13.32
C LYS A 62 8.51 -2.02 -13.67
N LEU A 63 7.67 -1.76 -14.68
CA LEU A 63 7.13 -0.42 -14.92
C LEU A 63 6.24 0.01 -13.75
N VAL A 64 6.18 1.32 -13.53
CA VAL A 64 5.36 2.00 -12.52
C VAL A 64 4.33 2.82 -13.25
N GLN A 65 3.07 2.72 -12.83
CA GLN A 65 2.00 3.55 -13.38
C GLN A 65 2.07 4.94 -12.76
N VAL A 66 1.99 5.97 -13.61
CA VAL A 66 2.05 7.37 -13.21
C VAL A 66 0.76 8.04 -13.61
N HIS A 67 0.01 8.55 -12.63
CA HIS A 67 -1.24 9.27 -12.87
C HIS A 67 -0.97 10.72 -13.25
N LEU A 68 -1.55 11.13 -14.37
CA LEU A 68 -1.40 12.47 -14.91
C LEU A 68 -2.32 13.46 -14.18
N PRO A 69 -1.89 14.71 -13.96
CA PRO A 69 -2.62 15.68 -13.15
C PRO A 69 -3.88 16.25 -13.82
N ASP A 70 -4.06 16.04 -15.12
CA ASP A 70 -4.92 16.90 -15.96
C ASP A 70 -6.11 16.20 -16.60
N VAL A 71 -6.53 15.07 -16.03
CA VAL A 71 -7.77 14.41 -16.46
C VAL A 71 -8.58 14.15 -15.22
N ALA A 72 -9.82 14.62 -15.20
CA ALA A 72 -10.82 14.34 -14.15
C ALA A 72 -11.19 12.84 -14.06
N ASP A 73 -10.39 11.98 -14.68
CA ASP A 73 -10.57 10.57 -14.82
C ASP A 73 -9.34 9.88 -14.22
N GLU A 74 -9.55 9.17 -13.11
CA GLU A 74 -8.55 8.39 -12.39
C GLU A 74 -7.90 7.31 -13.29
N SER A 75 -8.43 7.11 -14.50
CA SER A 75 -7.91 6.19 -15.52
C SER A 75 -6.71 6.73 -16.33
N SER A 76 -6.39 8.04 -16.26
CA SER A 76 -5.27 8.58 -17.04
C SER A 76 -3.92 8.30 -16.37
N SER A 77 -3.35 7.15 -16.73
CA SER A 77 -2.01 6.75 -16.31
C SER A 77 -1.13 6.38 -17.50
N ILE A 78 0.16 6.56 -17.32
CA ILE A 78 1.18 6.06 -18.24
C ILE A 78 2.10 5.09 -17.50
N ASP A 79 2.63 4.10 -18.22
CA ASP A 79 3.67 3.23 -17.70
C ASP A 79 5.04 3.91 -17.86
N ALA A 80 5.79 4.02 -16.77
CA ALA A 80 7.13 4.59 -16.76
C ALA A 80 8.15 3.62 -16.15
N THR A 81 9.41 3.72 -16.57
CA THR A 81 10.49 3.04 -15.86
C THR A 81 10.61 3.61 -14.43
N PRO A 82 11.11 2.86 -13.44
CA PRO A 82 11.30 3.42 -12.09
C PRO A 82 12.13 4.71 -12.07
N LYS A 83 13.12 4.81 -12.96
CA LYS A 83 13.95 6.01 -13.13
C LYS A 83 13.15 7.22 -13.61
N ASP A 84 12.23 7.04 -14.55
CA ASP A 84 11.41 8.14 -15.07
C ASP A 84 10.22 8.44 -14.14
N ALA A 85 9.63 7.42 -13.52
CA ALA A 85 8.62 7.57 -12.48
C ALA A 85 9.11 8.45 -11.32
N LYS A 86 10.39 8.34 -10.93
CA LYS A 86 11.00 9.25 -9.94
C LYS A 86 10.86 10.72 -10.33
N LYS A 87 11.24 11.09 -11.55
CA LYS A 87 11.16 12.47 -12.05
C LYS A 87 9.71 12.95 -12.08
N LEU A 88 8.77 12.06 -12.41
CA LEU A 88 7.35 12.40 -12.49
C LEU A 88 6.77 12.60 -11.08
N PHE A 89 7.18 11.79 -10.10
CA PHE A 89 6.84 11.98 -8.69
C PHE A 89 7.39 13.30 -8.12
N GLU A 90 8.61 13.68 -8.47
CA GLU A 90 9.17 15.00 -8.13
C GLU A 90 8.33 16.16 -8.70
N ASN A 91 7.61 15.91 -9.80
CA ASN A 91 6.63 16.82 -10.38
C ASN A 91 5.19 16.59 -9.86
N ARG A 92 5.04 16.00 -8.67
CA ARG A 92 3.78 15.79 -7.93
C ARG A 92 2.78 14.83 -8.60
N MET A 93 3.22 13.99 -9.53
CA MET A 93 2.37 12.91 -10.04
C MET A 93 2.32 11.73 -9.08
N ALA A 94 1.16 11.10 -8.98
CA ALA A 94 0.98 9.91 -8.14
C ALA A 94 1.55 8.66 -8.82
N LEU A 95 2.10 7.76 -8.01
CA LEU A 95 2.70 6.51 -8.47
C LEU A 95 1.86 5.31 -8.00
N LEU A 96 1.67 4.33 -8.88
CA LEU A 96 1.05 3.05 -8.60
C LEU A 96 2.02 1.91 -8.95
N PHE A 97 2.22 1.01 -7.99
CA PHE A 97 3.17 -0.11 -8.07
C PHE A 97 2.38 -1.45 -8.10
N ASN A 98 2.29 -2.11 -9.27
CA ASN A 98 1.52 -3.36 -9.51
C ASN A 98 2.36 -4.65 -9.66
#